data_AF-A0A2U1N5T2-F1
#
_entry.id   AF-A0A2U1N5T2-F1
#
_cell.length_a   1.000
_cell.length_b   1.000
_cell.length_c   1.000
_cell.angle_alpha   90.00
_cell.angle_beta   90.00
_cell.angle_gamma   90.00
#
_symmetry.space_group_name_H-M   'P 1'
#
loop_
_entity.id
_entity.type
_entity.pdbx_description
1 polymer ?
#
loop_
_entity_poly.entity_id
_entity_poly.type
_entity_poly.pdbx_seq_one_letter_code
_entity_poly.pdbx_strand_id
1 'polypeptide(L)'
;MEDAYETIKMLQELRTAKILTLGLNIVESISSFRELLSLHPSPFCNLVSLIIDSSMRKDACKVNMSVEARNFLLENSPSATFIMKI
;
A
#
# COMPACT_ATOMS: atom_id res chain seq x y z
N MET A 1 2.07 16.21 -4.99
CA MET A 1 0.68 16.02 -4.51
C MET A 1 -0.16 15.34 -5.59
N GLU A 2 -0.09 15.81 -6.83
CA GLU A 2 -0.74 15.17 -8.00
C GLU A 2 -0.37 13.68 -8.16
N ASP A 3 0.92 13.33 -8.09
CA ASP A 3 1.37 11.93 -8.22
C ASP A 3 0.80 10.98 -7.14
N ALA A 4 0.61 11.48 -5.92
CA ALA A 4 0.07 10.69 -4.81
C ALA A 4 -1.43 10.43 -5.00
N TYR A 5 -2.15 11.44 -5.47
CA TYR A 5 -3.56 11.32 -5.80
C TYR A 5 -3.78 10.33 -6.94
N GLU A 6 -2.97 10.42 -8.00
CA GLU A 6 -3.07 9.48 -9.12
C GLU A 6 -2.72 8.05 -8.67
N THR A 7 -1.71 7.88 -7.82
CA THR A 7 -1.39 6.57 -7.24
C THR A 7 -2.57 6.00 -6.44
N ILE A 8 -3.23 6.81 -5.59
CA ILE A 8 -4.41 6.39 -4.83
C ILE A 8 -5.55 5.96 -5.76
N LYS A 9 -5.80 6.75 -6.81
CA LYS A 9 -6.82 6.44 -7.81
C LYS A 9 -6.52 5.13 -8.54
N MET A 10 -5.27 4.90 -8.95
CA MET A 10 -4.85 3.62 -9.54
C MET A 10 -5.07 2.45 -8.57
N LEU A 11 -4.77 2.62 -7.28
CA LEU A 11 -5.03 1.57 -6.27
C LEU A 11 -6.54 1.30 -6.13
N GLN A 12 -7.39 2.33 -6.22
CA GLN A 12 -8.85 2.17 -6.22
C GLN A 12 -9.38 1.40 -7.44
N GLU A 13 -8.76 1.54 -8.61
CA GLU A 13 -9.11 0.76 -9.81
C GLU A 13 -8.82 -0.74 -9.62
N LEU A 14 -7.87 -1.08 -8.75
CA LEU A 14 -7.49 -2.45 -8.40
C LEU A 14 -8.34 -3.06 -7.27
N ARG A 15 -9.55 -2.53 -7.01
CA ARG A 15 -10.38 -2.91 -5.86
C ARG A 15 -10.65 -4.41 -5.66
N THR A 16 -10.64 -5.18 -6.75
CA THR A 16 -10.94 -6.63 -6.75
C THR A 16 -9.69 -7.52 -6.67
N ALA A 17 -8.50 -6.91 -6.61
CA ALA A 17 -7.24 -7.65 -6.52
C ALA A 17 -7.24 -8.55 -5.29
N LYS A 18 -6.88 -9.82 -5.49
CA LYS A 18 -6.69 -10.79 -4.40
C LYS A 18 -5.25 -10.80 -3.90
N ILE A 19 -4.29 -10.56 -4.79
CA ILE A 19 -2.87 -10.52 -4.46
C ILE A 19 -2.35 -9.23 -5.07
N LEU A 20 -1.70 -8.42 -4.25
CA LEU A 20 -1.05 -7.19 -4.68
C LEU A 20 0.41 -7.22 -4.27
N THR A 21 1.29 -6.97 -5.24
CA THR A 21 2.71 -6.72 -4.97
C THR A 21 2.98 -5.25 -5.23
N LEU A 22 3.49 -4.54 -4.23
CA LEU A 22 3.90 -3.15 -4.34
C LEU A 22 5.41 -3.04 -4.17
N GLY A 23 6.04 -2.21 -5.00
CA GLY A 23 7.42 -1.80 -4.77
C GLY A 23 7.52 -0.93 -3.52
N LEU A 24 8.64 -1.03 -2.79
CA LEU A 24 8.89 -0.22 -1.60
C LEU A 24 8.73 1.29 -1.83
N ASN A 25 9.16 1.78 -3.00
CA ASN A 25 9.02 3.18 -3.39
C ASN A 25 7.57 3.67 -3.40
N ILE A 26 6.61 2.83 -3.80
CA ILE A 26 5.19 3.18 -3.82
C ILE A 26 4.69 3.32 -2.39
N VAL A 27 5.05 2.37 -1.52
CA VAL A 27 4.68 2.38 -0.10
C VAL A 27 5.20 3.62 0.61
N GLU A 28 6.47 3.97 0.42
CA GLU A 28 7.09 5.16 1.02
C GLU A 28 6.46 6.45 0.50
N SER A 29 6.17 6.50 -0.80
CA SER A 29 5.49 7.62 -1.43
C SER A 29 4.13 7.86 -0.77
N ILE A 30 3.25 6.86 -0.75
CA ILE A 30 1.91 7.05 -0.15
C ILE A 30 1.99 7.30 1.36
N SER A 31 2.94 6.68 2.09
CA SER A 31 3.13 6.88 3.54
C SER A 31 3.53 8.31 3.91
N SER A 32 4.03 9.08 2.94
CA SER A 32 4.33 10.51 3.12
C SER A 32 3.09 11.40 3.06
N PHE A 33 1.95 10.89 2.54
CA PHE A 33 0.70 11.64 2.33
C PHE A 33 -0.44 11.15 3.25
N ARG A 34 -0.18 11.14 4.57
CA ARG A 34 -1.09 10.59 5.59
C ARG A 34 -2.47 11.23 5.62
N GLU A 35 -2.52 12.56 5.49
CA GLU A 35 -3.77 13.32 5.47
C GLU A 35 -4.62 12.90 4.26
N LEU A 36 -3.99 12.72 3.10
CA LEU A 36 -4.67 12.30 1.89
C LEU A 36 -5.22 10.87 2.02
N LEU A 37 -4.43 9.95 2.58
CA LEU A 37 -4.87 8.57 2.81
C LEU A 37 -6.08 8.50 3.75
N SER A 38 -6.10 9.33 4.79
CA SER A 38 -7.22 9.39 5.74
C SER A 38 -8.53 9.88 5.11
N LEU A 39 -8.47 10.59 3.98
CA LEU A 39 -9.65 11.07 3.25
C LEU A 39 -10.22 10.04 2.28
N HIS A 40 -9.47 8.97 1.98
CA HIS A 40 -9.88 7.95 1.02
C HIS A 40 -10.13 6.61 1.70
N PRO A 41 -11.20 5.89 1.32
CA PRO A 41 -11.46 4.57 1.87
C PRO A 41 -10.42 3.56 1.39
N SER A 42 -10.23 2.49 2.17
CA SER A 42 -9.38 1.38 1.76
C SER A 42 -9.82 0.81 0.41
N PRO A 43 -8.92 0.66 -0.58
CA PRO A 43 -9.32 0.42 -1.96
C PRO A 43 -9.71 -1.03 -2.22
N PHE A 44 -9.27 -1.99 -1.41
CA PHE A 44 -9.42 -3.42 -1.69
C PHE A 44 -10.51 -4.08 -0.85
N CYS A 45 -11.48 -4.73 -1.50
CA CYS A 45 -12.58 -5.40 -0.81
C CYS A 45 -12.39 -6.91 -0.64
N ASN A 46 -11.34 -7.49 -1.23
CA ASN A 46 -11.12 -8.94 -1.24
C ASN A 46 -9.63 -9.31 -1.31
N LEU A 47 -8.77 -8.49 -0.68
CA LEU A 47 -7.35 -8.74 -0.69
C LEU A 47 -7.03 -9.94 0.22
N VAL A 48 -6.30 -10.89 -0.31
CA VAL A 48 -5.81 -12.08 0.39
C VAL A 48 -4.35 -11.92 0.79
N SER A 49 -3.56 -11.25 -0.04
CA SER A 49 -2.15 -10.99 0.27
C SER A 49 -1.68 -9.64 -0.26
N LEU A 50 -0.95 -8.93 0.59
CA LEU A 50 -0.19 -7.73 0.26
C LEU A 50 1.29 -8.06 0.42
N ILE A 51 2.04 -7.94 -0.68
CA ILE A 51 3.48 -8.20 -0.73
C ILE A 51 4.18 -6.86 -0.96
N ILE A 52 5.08 -6.48 -0.07
CA ILE A 52 5.96 -5.34 -0.27
C ILE A 52 7.30 -5.86 -0.76
N ASP A 53 7.61 -5.60 -2.03
CA ASP A 53 8.87 -6.02 -2.66
C ASP A 53 9.93 -4.92 -2.49
N SER A 54 10.94 -5.22 -1.69
CA SER A 54 12.11 -4.38 -1.46
C SER A 54 13.39 -4.97 -2.05
N SER A 55 13.31 -6.06 -2.83
CA SER A 55 14.48 -6.78 -3.35
C SER A 55 15.40 -5.97 -4.26
N MET A 56 14.88 -4.90 -4.85
CA MET A 56 15.65 -3.98 -5.70
C MET A 56 16.37 -2.88 -4.90
N ARG A 57 16.21 -2.84 -3.56
CA ARG A 57 16.78 -1.80 -2.67
C ARG A 57 17.87 -2.40 -1.80
N LYS A 58 19.05 -1.74 -1.76
CA LYS A 58 20.18 -2.15 -0.91
C LYS A 58 19.92 -1.91 0.59
N ASP A 59 18.95 -1.07 0.92
CA ASP A 59 18.52 -0.65 2.26
C ASP A 59 17.16 -1.23 2.67
N ALA A 60 16.77 -2.36 2.07
CA ALA A 60 15.49 -3.05 2.22
C ALA A 60 15.04 -3.31 3.68
N CYS A 61 15.93 -3.25 4.66
CA CYS A 61 15.63 -3.43 6.08
C CYS A 61 14.81 -2.29 6.72
N LYS A 62 14.63 -1.14 6.04
CA LYS A 62 13.95 0.03 6.62
C LYS A 62 12.73 0.44 5.81
N VAL A 63 11.66 -0.36 5.87
CA VAL A 63 10.36 0.03 5.30
C VAL A 63 9.69 1.06 6.22
N ASN A 64 9.56 2.29 5.75
CA ASN A 64 8.83 3.33 6.47
C ASN A 64 7.37 3.37 5.99
N MET A 65 6.56 2.41 6.46
CA MET A 65 5.11 2.41 6.23
C MET A 65 4.39 3.10 7.39
N SER A 66 3.58 4.12 7.08
CA SER A 66 2.76 4.78 8.11
C SER A 66 1.55 3.91 8.49
N VAL A 67 0.96 4.18 9.66
CA VAL A 67 -0.26 3.49 10.10
C VAL A 67 -1.42 3.79 9.15
N GLU A 68 -1.51 5.01 8.64
CA GLU A 68 -2.52 5.44 7.68
C GLU A 68 -2.36 4.70 6.35
N ALA A 69 -1.13 4.51 5.86
CA ALA A 69 -0.88 3.72 4.65
C ALA A 69 -1.25 2.25 4.86
N ARG A 70 -0.93 1.69 6.03
CA ARG A 70 -1.33 0.33 6.37
C ARG A 70 -2.85 0.16 6.43
N ASN A 71 -3.54 1.08 7.11
CA ASN A 71 -5.00 1.04 7.23
C ASN A 71 -5.64 1.24 5.86
N PHE A 72 -5.18 2.24 5.09
CA PHE A 72 -5.64 2.43 3.73
C PHE A 72 -5.49 1.15 2.90
N LEU A 73 -4.38 0.42 2.98
CA LEU A 73 -4.21 -0.80 2.19
C LEU A 73 -4.97 -2.02 2.72
N LEU A 74 -5.31 -2.10 4.01
CA LEU A 74 -5.74 -3.37 4.64
C LEU A 74 -7.05 -3.29 5.44
N GLU A 75 -7.60 -2.11 5.70
CA GLU A 75 -8.79 -1.93 6.56
C GLU A 75 -9.99 -2.74 6.09
N ASN A 76 -10.23 -2.78 4.77
CA ASN A 76 -11.31 -3.58 4.17
C ASN A 76 -10.95 -5.06 3.95
N SER A 77 -9.73 -5.48 4.29
CA SER A 77 -9.23 -6.84 4.14
C SER A 77 -8.37 -7.26 5.35
N PRO A 78 -8.92 -7.25 6.58
CA PRO A 78 -8.14 -7.43 7.81
C PRO A 78 -7.50 -8.82 7.95
N SER A 79 -8.01 -9.83 7.22
CA SER A 79 -7.45 -11.18 7.16
C SER A 79 -6.36 -11.36 6.11
N ALA A 80 -6.05 -10.31 5.33
CA ALA A 80 -5.01 -10.39 4.31
C ALA A 80 -3.64 -10.65 4.95
N THR A 81 -2.86 -11.54 4.33
CA THR A 81 -1.49 -11.80 4.75
C THR A 81 -0.57 -10.69 4.26
N PHE A 82 0.08 -10.02 5.21
CA PHE A 82 1.10 -9.02 4.92
C PHE A 82 2.49 -9.67 4.83
N ILE A 83 3.15 -9.55 3.68
CA ILE A 83 4.44 -10.17 3.38
C ILE A 83 5.43 -9.07 3.03
N MET A 84 6.61 -9.11 3.63
CA MET A 84 7.74 -8.28 3.24
C MET A 84 8.76 -9.17 2.52
N LYS A 85 8.96 -8.91 1.23
CA LYS A 85 9.88 -9.66 0.39
C LYS A 85 11.16 -8.84 0.21
N ILE A 86 12.21 -9.29 0.89
CA ILE A 86 13.56 -8.72 0.87
C ILE A 86 14.38 -9.37 -0.23
#